data_AF-A0A2E5YHH1-F1
#
_entry.id   AF-A0A2E5YHH1-F1
#
_cell.length_a   1.000
_cell.length_b   1.000
_cell.length_c   1.000
_cell.angle_alpha   90.00
_cell.angle_beta   90.00
_cell.angle_gamma   90.00
#
_symmetry.space_group_name_H-M   'P 1'
#
loop_
_entity.id
_entity.type
_entity.pdbx_description
1 polymer ?
#
loop_
_entity_poly.entity_id
_entity_poly.type
_entity_poly.pdbx_seq_one_letter_code
_entity_poly.pdbx_strand_id
1 'polypeptide(L)'
;MGGNPRIFNAHWSHPPVTPQVSVLLPVWNAEATLDTALRSLERQSEHDWECLIVDDGSADRSRSIAESFASRDPRFRVEPREHAGLDRWARETYGQEGP
;
A
#
# COMPACT_ATOMS: atom_id res chain seq x y z
N MET A 1 -5.80 -9.03 29.43
CA MET A 1 -6.84 -8.51 28.52
C MET A 1 -6.28 -7.27 27.85
N GLY A 2 -6.34 -7.20 26.53
CA GLY A 2 -5.68 -6.16 25.73
C GLY A 2 -4.99 -6.81 24.54
N GLY A 3 -5.77 -7.44 23.65
CA GLY A 3 -5.24 -7.95 22.39
C GLY A 3 -4.69 -6.79 21.60
N ASN A 4 -3.39 -6.78 21.37
CA ASN A 4 -2.75 -5.82 20.50
C ASN A 4 -3.31 -6.05 19.09
N PRO A 5 -4.11 -5.12 18.51
CA PRO A 5 -4.56 -5.28 17.14
C PRO A 5 -3.33 -5.41 16.26
N ARG A 6 -3.37 -6.31 15.28
CA ARG A 6 -2.24 -6.65 14.42
C ARG A 6 -1.75 -5.40 13.67
N ILE A 7 -0.88 -4.61 14.30
CA ILE A 7 0.01 -3.66 13.64
C ILE A 7 0.81 -4.52 12.67
N PHE A 8 1.01 -4.02 11.45
CA PHE A 8 1.79 -4.64 10.38
C PHE A 8 3.19 -5.06 10.88
N ASN A 9 3.30 -6.24 11.51
CA ASN A 9 4.57 -6.94 11.67
C ASN A 9 4.83 -7.72 10.38
N ALA A 10 5.01 -6.98 9.29
CA ALA A 10 5.73 -7.53 8.16
C ALA A 10 7.17 -7.76 8.66
N HIS A 11 7.66 -8.98 8.55
CA HIS A 11 9.07 -9.33 8.67
C HIS A 11 9.83 -8.68 7.51
N TRP A 12 9.91 -7.35 7.57
CA TRP A 12 10.55 -6.54 6.56
C TRP A 12 12.03 -6.47 6.89
N SER A 13 12.88 -6.94 5.99
CA SER A 13 14.28 -6.56 6.02
C SER A 13 14.35 -5.09 5.65
N HIS A 14 14.45 -4.23 6.67
CA HIS A 14 14.76 -2.82 6.44
C HIS A 14 15.97 -2.75 5.50
N PRO A 15 15.97 -1.83 4.51
CA PRO A 15 17.23 -1.45 3.89
C PRO A 15 18.22 -1.10 5.02
N PRO A 16 19.54 -1.25 4.81
CA PRO A 16 20.56 -1.07 5.86
C PRO A 16 20.53 0.32 6.54
N VAL A 17 19.74 1.25 6.00
CA VAL A 17 19.43 2.56 6.58
C VAL A 17 17.91 2.70 6.69
N THR A 18 17.41 3.05 7.87
CA THR A 18 15.99 3.38 8.09
C THR A 18 15.68 4.72 7.45
N PRO A 19 14.67 4.82 6.56
CA PRO A 19 14.31 6.10 5.95
C PRO A 19 13.78 7.07 7.01
N GLN A 20 14.00 8.36 6.82
CA GLN A 20 13.43 9.38 7.70
C GLN A 20 11.91 9.48 7.58
N VAL A 21 11.37 9.23 6.38
CA VAL A 21 9.93 9.27 6.11
C VAL A 21 9.49 8.02 5.36
N SER A 22 8.49 7.32 5.87
CA SER A 22 7.80 6.24 5.15
C SER A 22 6.36 6.67 4.83
N VAL A 23 6.02 6.69 3.54
CA VAL A 23 4.68 6.98 3.04
C VAL A 23 3.95 5.66 2.78
N LEU A 24 2.91 5.37 3.55
CA LEU A 24 1.99 4.28 3.25
C LEU A 24 0.89 4.78 2.30
N LEU A 25 0.81 4.20 1.11
CA LEU A 25 -0.14 4.62 0.06
C LEU A 25 -1.09 3.45 -0.29
N PRO A 26 -2.28 3.36 0.32
CA PRO A 26 -3.29 2.39 -0.09
C PRO A 26 -3.86 2.79 -1.46
N VAL A 27 -4.03 1.80 -2.33
CA VAL A 27 -4.48 1.98 -3.72
C VAL A 27 -5.58 0.97 -4.02
N TRP A 28 -6.70 1.45 -4.56
CA TRP A 28 -7.73 0.63 -5.18
C TRP A 28 -8.42 1.44 -6.27
N ASN A 29 -8.37 0.96 -7.52
CA ASN A 29 -9.00 1.57 -8.68
C ASN A 29 -8.78 3.11 -8.81
N ALA A 30 -7.52 3.53 -8.69
CA ALA A 30 -7.08 4.91 -8.67
C ALA A 30 -6.37 5.35 -9.96
N GLU A 31 -6.62 4.72 -11.12
CA GLU A 31 -5.85 5.00 -12.35
C GLU A 31 -5.86 6.49 -12.77
N ALA A 32 -6.92 7.21 -12.44
CA ALA A 32 -7.10 8.62 -12.79
C ALA A 32 -6.20 9.57 -11.99
N THR A 33 -5.73 9.17 -10.80
CA THR A 33 -5.04 10.05 -9.85
C THR A 33 -3.67 9.54 -9.42
N LEU A 34 -3.44 8.23 -9.50
CA LEU A 34 -2.24 7.59 -8.97
C LEU A 34 -0.96 8.13 -9.62
N ASP A 35 -0.91 8.30 -10.94
CA ASP A 35 0.28 8.85 -11.62
C ASP A 35 0.62 10.25 -11.09
N THR A 36 -0.37 11.13 -10.92
CA THR A 36 -0.16 12.48 -10.37
C THR A 36 0.40 12.43 -8.95
N ALA A 37 -0.14 11.55 -8.10
CA ALA A 37 0.32 11.37 -6.72
C ALA A 37 1.77 10.86 -6.66
N LEU A 38 2.09 9.82 -7.44
CA LEU A 38 3.44 9.25 -7.49
C LEU A 38 4.46 10.23 -8.08
N ARG A 39 4.10 10.99 -9.12
CA ARG A 39 4.95 12.08 -9.62
C ARG A 39 5.18 13.19 -8.59
N SER A 40 4.19 13.46 -7.74
CA SER A 40 4.36 14.42 -6.64
C SER A 40 5.42 13.91 -5.67
N LEU A 41 5.33 12.64 -5.24
CA LEU A 41 6.31 12.02 -4.37
C LEU A 41 7.71 11.95 -5.01
N GLU A 42 7.81 11.56 -6.28
CA GLU A 42 9.07 11.45 -7.02
C GLU A 42 9.86 12.79 -7.02
N ARG A 43 9.15 13.93 -7.04
CA ARG A 43 9.71 15.30 -7.07
C ARG A 43 9.95 15.94 -5.70
N GLN A 44 9.79 15.22 -4.59
CA GLN A 44 10.08 15.80 -3.27
C GLN A 44 11.55 16.23 -3.18
N SER A 45 11.79 17.35 -2.48
CA SER A 45 13.13 17.87 -2.22
C SER A 45 13.88 17.10 -1.12
N GLU A 46 13.14 16.42 -0.24
CA GLU A 46 13.69 15.40 0.64
C GLU A 46 13.91 14.11 -0.16
N HIS A 47 15.04 13.44 0.06
CA HIS A 47 15.42 12.22 -0.66
C HIS A 47 15.44 10.99 0.24
N ASP A 48 15.50 11.17 1.56
CA ASP A 48 15.53 10.10 2.56
C ASP A 48 14.11 9.63 2.93
N TRP A 49 13.42 9.07 1.94
CA TRP A 49 12.07 8.53 2.11
C TRP A 49 11.83 7.26 1.30
N GLU A 50 10.82 6.51 1.71
CA GLU A 50 10.23 5.40 0.94
C GLU A 50 8.71 5.55 0.83
N CYS A 51 8.13 4.93 -0.19
CA CYS A 51 6.69 4.83 -0.38
C CYS A 51 6.31 3.36 -0.57
N LEU A 52 5.54 2.83 0.38
CA LEU A 52 4.93 1.52 0.30
C LEU A 52 3.51 1.65 -0.26
N ILE A 53 3.35 1.22 -1.50
CA ILE A 53 2.09 1.23 -2.23
C ILE A 53 1.39 -0.10 -1.98
N VAL A 54 0.26 -0.10 -1.29
CA VAL A 54 -0.52 -1.31 -1.02
C VAL A 54 -1.70 -1.33 -1.98
N ASP A 55 -1.61 -2.14 -3.04
CA ASP A 55 -2.69 -2.29 -4.03
C ASP A 55 -3.68 -3.36 -3.57
N ASP A 56 -4.89 -2.95 -3.17
CA ASP A 56 -5.95 -3.82 -2.67
C ASP A 56 -6.75 -4.48 -3.80
N GLY A 57 -6.06 -5.09 -4.75
CA GLY A 57 -6.66 -5.82 -5.86
C GLY A 57 -7.39 -4.93 -6.87
N SER A 58 -6.76 -3.85 -7.32
CA SER A 58 -7.32 -3.01 -8.38
C SER A 58 -7.61 -3.82 -9.66
N ALA A 59 -8.72 -3.50 -10.31
CA ALA A 59 -9.14 -4.07 -11.60
C ALA A 59 -8.85 -3.13 -12.79
N ASP A 60 -8.43 -1.89 -12.51
CA ASP A 60 -8.00 -0.92 -13.51
C ASP A 60 -6.46 -0.91 -13.68
N ARG A 61 -5.91 0.15 -14.29
CA ARG A 61 -4.45 0.26 -14.53
C ARG A 61 -3.63 0.68 -13.30
N SER A 62 -4.22 0.83 -12.13
CA SER A 62 -3.51 1.30 -10.93
C SER A 62 -2.27 0.48 -10.60
N ARG A 63 -2.38 -0.85 -10.65
CA ARG A 63 -1.24 -1.75 -10.41
C ARG A 63 -0.10 -1.51 -11.39
N SER A 64 -0.43 -1.45 -12.68
CA SER A 64 0.57 -1.20 -13.74
C SER A 64 1.25 0.16 -13.59
N ILE A 65 0.50 1.20 -13.19
CA ILE A 65 1.06 2.51 -12.88
C ILE A 65 2.04 2.40 -11.71
N ALA A 66 1.64 1.79 -10.58
CA ALA A 66 2.49 1.64 -9.40
C ALA A 66 3.79 0.85 -9.72
N GLU A 67 3.67 -0.26 -10.45
CA GLU A 67 4.80 -1.09 -10.87
C GLU A 67 5.78 -0.33 -11.77
N SER A 68 5.29 0.55 -12.64
CA SER A 68 6.14 1.38 -13.49
C SER A 68 7.03 2.32 -12.66
N PHE A 69 6.51 2.93 -11.59
CA PHE A 69 7.31 3.75 -10.68
C PHE A 69 8.32 2.91 -9.89
N ALA A 70 7.90 1.80 -9.31
CA ALA A 70 8.79 0.90 -8.55
C ALA A 70 9.92 0.30 -9.42
N SER A 71 9.68 0.11 -10.72
CA SER A 71 10.70 -0.40 -11.65
C SER A 71 11.86 0.58 -11.92
N ARG A 72 11.63 1.89 -11.71
CA ARG A 72 12.60 2.94 -12.04
C ARG A 72 13.13 3.73 -10.85
N ASP A 73 12.42 3.73 -9.73
CA ASP A 73 12.81 4.45 -8.52
C ASP A 73 12.65 3.52 -7.30
N PRO A 74 13.78 3.11 -6.66
CA PRO A 74 13.78 2.14 -5.57
C PRO A 74 13.12 2.66 -4.29
N ARG A 75 12.77 3.95 -4.22
CA ARG A 75 12.00 4.53 -3.11
C ARG A 75 10.54 4.06 -3.15
N PHE A 76 10.03 3.63 -4.29
CA PHE A 76 8.68 3.06 -4.40
C PHE A 76 8.71 1.53 -4.32
N ARG A 77 7.81 0.97 -3.52
CA ARG A 77 7.62 -0.49 -3.37
C ARG A 77 6.15 -0.81 -3.48
N VAL A 78 5.80 -1.86 -4.24
CA VAL A 78 4.42 -2.30 -4.44
C VAL A 78 4.18 -3.58 -3.67
N GLU A 79 3.17 -3.58 -2.82
CA GLU A 79 2.65 -4.75 -2.11
C GLU A 79 1.25 -5.05 -2.66
N PRO A 80 1.14 -5.95 -3.65
CA PRO A 80 -0.17 -6.36 -4.16
C PRO A 80 -0.88 -7.25 -3.13
N ARG A 81 -2.17 -6.99 -2.95
CA ARG A 81 -3.09 -7.82 -2.19
C ARG A 81 -4.17 -8.36 -3.10
N GLU A 82 -4.71 -9.52 -2.73
CA GLU A 82 -6.03 -9.93 -3.20
C GLU A 82 -7.05 -9.04 -2.51
N HIS A 83 -7.96 -8.43 -3.27
CA HIS A 83 -9.02 -7.60 -2.71
C HIS A 83 -9.78 -8.41 -1.64
N ALA A 84 -9.61 -8.05 -0.37
CA ALA A 84 -10.23 -8.82 0.70
C ALA A 84 -11.70 -8.44 0.89
N GLY A 85 -12.12 -7.24 0.46
CA GLY A 85 -13.46 -6.70 0.65
C GLY A 85 -13.85 -6.55 2.14
N LEU A 86 -14.74 -5.61 2.43
CA LEU A 86 -15.39 -5.57 3.75
C LEU A 86 -16.20 -6.85 3.99
N ASP A 87 -16.65 -7.51 2.92
CA ASP A 87 -17.49 -8.72 2.96
C ASP A 87 -16.77 -9.90 3.62
N ARG A 88 -15.48 -10.10 3.35
CA ARG A 88 -14.71 -11.17 4.02
C ARG A 88 -14.56 -10.85 5.50
N TRP A 89 -14.20 -9.61 5.82
CA TRP A 89 -14.05 -9.17 7.21
C TRP A 89 -15.38 -9.23 7.98
N ALA A 90 -16.49 -8.85 7.33
CA ALA A 90 -17.83 -8.92 7.88
C ALA A 90 -18.27 -10.37 8.10
N ARG A 91 -18.01 -11.28 7.15
CA ARG A 91 -18.29 -12.71 7.32
C ARG A 91 -17.45 -13.35 8.42
N GLU A 92 -16.19 -12.95 8.54
CA GLU A 92 -15.28 -13.44 9.60
C GLU A 92 -15.62 -12.85 10.98
N THR A 93 -16.13 -11.62 11.03
CA THR A 93 -16.41 -10.89 12.29
C THR A 93 -17.84 -11.08 12.79
N TYR A 94 -18.84 -11.10 11.89
CA TYR A 94 -20.26 -11.19 12.24
C TYR A 94 -20.88 -12.57 11.98
N GLY A 95 -20.19 -13.48 11.28
CA GLY A 95 -20.78 -14.75 10.85
C GLY A 95 -21.87 -14.55 9.79
N GLN A 96 -22.44 -15.65 9.28
CA GLN A 96 -23.44 -15.65 8.18
C GLN A 96 -24.77 -14.96 8.51
N GLU A 97 -24.90 -14.33 9.67
CA GLU A 97 -26.07 -13.56 10.07
C GLU A 97 -25.62 -12.10 10.29
N GLY A 98 -25.54 -11.36 9.18
CA GLY A 98 -25.57 -9.90 9.22
C GLY A 98 -26.99 -9.41 9.60
N PRO A 99 -27.15 -8.12 9.95
CA PRO A 99 -28.37 -7.56 10.55
C PRO A 99 -29.64 -7.75 9.71
#